data_AF-A0A6A6G7K0-F1
#
_entry.id   AF-A0A6A6G7K0-F1
#
_cell.length_a   1.000
_cell.length_b   1.000
_cell.length_c   1.000
_cell.angle_alpha   90.00
_cell.angle_beta   90.00
_cell.angle_gamma   90.00
#
_symmetry.space_group_name_H-M   'P 1'
#
loop_
_entity.id
_entity.type
_entity.pdbx_description
1 polymer ?
#
loop_
_entity_poly.entity_id
_entity_poly.type
_entity_poly.pdbx_seq_one_letter_code
_entity_poly.pdbx_strand_id
1 'polypeptide(L)'
;MGPQVERASDAHFEDRIGLIKTQPDFESMMILTEGEVVLDLKVPLHVISLMRRVAEMPIFLLDTKAGVIYWHEGVAPIGEQSLREQVTCDYPEVTSKLEADWRDNALAWAVPDSFEVLKDLIRNLDSFPTGSREVNDRWPANDTA
;
A
#
# COMPACT_ATOMS: atom_id res chain seq x y z
N MET A 1 14.91 0.01 28.52
CA MET A 1 14.28 -1.24 28.06
C MET A 1 13.43 -0.90 26.86
N GLY A 2 13.80 -1.38 25.67
CA GLY A 2 12.92 -1.26 24.50
C GLY A 2 11.77 -2.27 24.59
N PRO A 3 10.61 -2.00 23.98
CA PRO A 3 9.52 -2.97 23.96
C PRO A 3 9.99 -4.24 23.24
N GLN A 4 9.77 -5.40 23.86
CA GLN A 4 9.87 -6.69 23.18
C GLN A 4 8.67 -6.79 22.24
N VAL A 5 8.94 -6.79 20.93
CA VAL A 5 7.92 -7.05 19.92
C VAL A 5 7.76 -8.56 19.82
N GLU A 6 6.70 -9.07 20.45
CA GLU A 6 6.28 -10.46 20.29
C GLU A 6 5.69 -10.62 18.87
N ARG A 7 6.24 -11.54 18.08
CA ARG A 7 5.68 -11.85 16.75
C ARG A 7 4.30 -12.48 16.93
N ALA A 8 3.32 -12.05 16.15
CA ALA A 8 2.02 -12.71 16.12
C ALA A 8 2.21 -14.19 15.78
N SER A 9 1.72 -15.10 16.64
CA SER A 9 1.83 -16.56 16.47
C SER A 9 1.18 -17.09 15.20
N ASP A 10 0.35 -16.27 14.57
CA ASP A 10 -0.53 -16.63 13.47
C ASP A 10 -0.06 -16.01 12.14
N ALA A 11 1.07 -15.30 12.14
CA ALA A 11 1.67 -14.70 10.96
C ALA A 11 2.59 -15.70 10.25
N HIS A 12 2.10 -16.27 9.15
CA HIS A 12 2.88 -17.14 8.28
C HIS A 12 3.36 -16.37 7.06
N PHE A 13 4.67 -16.42 6.81
CA PHE A 13 5.29 -15.87 5.59
C PHE A 13 5.58 -17.03 4.67
N GLU A 14 4.97 -17.03 3.49
CA GLU A 14 5.21 -18.03 2.45
C GLU A 14 5.98 -17.40 1.28
N ASP A 15 6.85 -18.19 0.65
CA ASP A 15 7.50 -17.76 -0.59
C ASP A 15 6.49 -17.73 -1.73
N ARG A 16 6.25 -16.54 -2.27
CA ARG A 16 5.28 -16.32 -3.36
C ARG A 16 5.66 -17.10 -4.61
N ILE A 17 6.95 -17.27 -4.91
CA ILE A 17 7.41 -18.06 -6.08
C ILE A 17 7.12 -19.54 -5.87
N GLY A 18 7.31 -20.07 -4.66
CA GLY A 18 6.89 -21.41 -4.27
C GLY A 18 5.39 -21.63 -4.38
N LEU A 19 4.59 -20.65 -3.92
CA LEU A 19 3.13 -20.67 -4.00
C LEU A 19 2.63 -20.74 -5.45
N ILE A 20 3.14 -19.90 -6.34
CA ILE A 20 2.77 -19.89 -7.77
C ILE A 20 2.98 -21.26 -8.43
N LYS A 21 4.04 -21.96 -8.06
CA LYS A 21 4.36 -23.28 -8.64
C LYS A 21 3.50 -24.41 -8.08
N THR A 22 2.91 -24.21 -6.92
CA THR A 22 2.22 -25.27 -6.16
C THR A 22 0.71 -25.08 -6.10
N GLN A 23 0.22 -23.86 -6.30
CA GLN A 23 -1.20 -23.50 -6.23
C GLN A 23 -1.75 -23.15 -7.62
N PRO A 24 -2.62 -24.00 -8.21
CA PRO A 24 -3.23 -23.74 -9.51
C PRO A 24 -4.27 -22.58 -9.47
N ASP A 25 -4.67 -22.12 -8.29
CA ASP A 25 -5.62 -21.04 -8.04
C ASP A 25 -4.95 -19.75 -7.54
N PHE A 26 -3.64 -19.62 -7.70
CA PHE A 26 -2.87 -18.47 -7.21
C PHE A 26 -3.44 -17.12 -7.69
N GLU A 27 -3.90 -17.03 -8.94
CA GLU A 27 -4.59 -15.83 -9.45
C GLU A 27 -5.84 -15.48 -8.63
N SER A 28 -6.61 -16.48 -8.19
CA SER A 28 -7.78 -16.25 -7.33
C SER A 28 -7.37 -15.77 -5.94
N MET A 29 -6.29 -16.30 -5.37
CA MET A 29 -5.73 -15.81 -4.10
C MET A 29 -5.25 -14.36 -4.19
N MET A 30 -4.61 -14.02 -5.30
CA MET A 30 -4.15 -12.67 -5.63
C MET A 30 -5.32 -11.68 -5.73
N ILE A 31 -6.39 -12.05 -6.44
CA ILE A 31 -7.61 -11.21 -6.52
C ILE A 31 -8.23 -11.01 -5.13
N LEU A 32 -8.25 -12.04 -4.27
CA LEU A 32 -8.83 -11.96 -2.93
C LEU A 32 -8.07 -11.06 -1.95
N THR A 33 -6.77 -10.89 -2.19
CA THR A 33 -5.87 -10.12 -1.32
C THR A 33 -5.57 -8.75 -1.91
N GLU A 34 -5.27 -8.68 -3.19
CA GLU A 34 -4.77 -7.49 -3.88
C GLU A 34 -5.85 -6.83 -4.77
N GLY A 35 -6.93 -7.56 -5.10
CA GLY A 35 -8.01 -7.11 -5.98
C GLY A 35 -7.73 -7.34 -7.47
N GLU A 36 -8.72 -7.06 -8.32
CA GLU A 36 -8.59 -7.18 -9.79
C GLU A 36 -7.50 -6.25 -10.36
N VAL A 37 -7.16 -5.18 -9.63
CA VAL A 37 -6.13 -4.20 -10.00
C VAL A 37 -4.80 -4.87 -10.35
N VAL A 38 -4.46 -5.98 -9.70
CA VAL A 38 -3.18 -6.66 -9.93
C VAL A 38 -3.14 -7.40 -11.25
N LEU A 39 -4.29 -7.89 -11.72
CA LEU A 39 -4.42 -8.47 -13.05
C LEU A 39 -4.39 -7.39 -14.13
N ASP A 40 -5.07 -6.27 -13.89
CA ASP A 40 -5.21 -5.18 -14.85
C ASP A 40 -3.92 -4.39 -15.04
N LEU A 41 -3.08 -4.29 -14.01
CA LEU A 41 -1.85 -3.47 -14.02
C LEU A 41 -0.58 -4.23 -14.44
N LYS A 42 -0.67 -5.55 -14.74
CA LYS A 42 0.52 -6.40 -15.00
C LYS A 42 1.60 -6.23 -13.93
N VAL A 43 1.19 -6.27 -12.66
CA VAL A 43 2.10 -6.08 -11.53
C VAL A 43 3.14 -7.22 -11.51
N PRO A 44 4.46 -6.93 -11.44
CA PRO A 44 5.48 -7.97 -11.37
C PRO A 44 5.36 -8.85 -10.13
N LEU A 45 5.83 -10.10 -10.22
CA LEU A 45 5.75 -11.07 -9.12
C LEU A 45 6.52 -10.68 -7.85
N HIS A 46 7.46 -9.74 -7.92
CA HIS A 46 8.18 -9.23 -6.76
C HIS A 46 7.48 -8.02 -6.10
N VAL A 47 6.36 -7.56 -6.67
CA VAL A 47 5.54 -6.47 -6.14
C VAL A 47 4.29 -7.07 -5.49
N ILE A 48 4.11 -6.85 -4.19
CA ILE A 48 3.02 -7.42 -3.38
C ILE A 48 2.15 -6.32 -2.77
N SER A 49 0.85 -6.56 -2.56
CA SER A 49 0.03 -5.63 -1.77
C SER A 49 0.32 -5.76 -0.27
N LEU A 50 0.42 -4.63 0.44
CA LEU A 50 0.50 -4.59 1.90
C LEU A 50 -0.86 -4.63 2.59
N MET A 51 -1.94 -4.40 1.84
CA MET A 51 -3.29 -4.37 2.38
C MET A 51 -4.21 -5.30 1.63
N ARG A 52 -5.08 -5.98 2.37
CA ARG A 52 -6.20 -6.69 1.78
C ARG A 52 -7.19 -5.67 1.24
N ARG A 53 -7.50 -5.71 -0.05
CA ARG A 53 -8.46 -4.77 -0.62
C ARG A 53 -9.84 -4.98 0.00
N VAL A 54 -10.32 -3.96 0.70
CA VAL A 54 -11.74 -3.70 0.94
C VAL A 54 -12.09 -2.51 0.04
N ALA A 55 -13.27 -2.50 -0.56
CA ALA A 55 -13.66 -1.46 -1.51
C ALA A 55 -13.38 -0.05 -0.95
N GLU A 56 -12.89 0.85 -1.81
CA GLU A 56 -12.54 2.26 -1.51
C GLU A 56 -11.30 2.50 -0.64
N MET A 57 -10.52 1.48 -0.29
CA MET A 57 -9.24 1.68 0.40
C MET A 57 -8.09 1.95 -0.58
N PRO A 58 -7.12 2.83 -0.22
CA PRO A 58 -5.91 3.03 -1.00
C PRO A 58 -5.13 1.72 -1.13
N ILE A 59 -4.37 1.56 -2.21
CA ILE A 59 -3.62 0.32 -2.46
C ILE A 59 -2.14 0.60 -2.28
N PHE A 60 -1.51 -0.08 -1.32
CA PHE A 60 -0.07 0.01 -1.09
C PHE A 60 0.62 -1.20 -1.70
N LEU A 61 1.41 -0.99 -2.74
CA LEU A 61 2.17 -2.02 -3.43
C LEU A 61 3.65 -1.93 -3.00
N LEU A 62 4.15 -2.96 -2.32
CA LEU A 62 5.56 -3.10 -1.96
C LEU A 62 6.32 -3.81 -3.08
N ASP A 63 7.25 -3.09 -3.71
CA ASP A 63 8.28 -3.68 -4.55
C ASP A 63 9.43 -4.19 -3.67
N THR A 64 9.47 -5.51 -3.50
CA THR A 64 10.47 -6.17 -2.65
C THR A 64 11.88 -6.16 -3.24
N LYS A 65 12.01 -5.93 -4.56
CA LYS A 65 13.30 -5.85 -5.24
C LYS A 65 13.91 -4.45 -5.09
N ALA A 66 13.09 -3.43 -5.25
CA ALA A 66 13.51 -2.03 -5.15
C ALA A 66 13.52 -1.50 -3.71
N GLY A 67 12.76 -2.12 -2.80
CA GLY A 67 12.56 -1.59 -1.45
C GLY A 67 11.72 -0.31 -1.44
N VAL A 68 10.73 -0.24 -2.33
CA VAL A 68 9.86 0.92 -2.57
C VAL A 68 8.41 0.53 -2.32
N ILE A 69 7.64 1.41 -1.67
CA ILE A 69 6.19 1.27 -1.57
C ILE A 69 5.54 2.30 -2.47
N TYR A 70 4.73 1.80 -3.40
CA TYR A 70 3.88 2.59 -4.27
C TYR A 70 2.50 2.72 -3.65
N TRP A 71 2.05 3.96 -3.51
CA TRP A 71 0.70 4.31 -3.10
C TRP A 71 -0.09 4.51 -4.39
N HIS A 72 -0.67 3.41 -4.87
CA HIS A 72 -1.43 3.40 -6.11
C HIS A 72 -2.72 4.21 -5.93
N GLU A 73 -2.97 5.13 -6.87
CA GLU A 73 -4.01 6.18 -6.76
C GLU A 73 -3.84 7.09 -5.53
N GLY A 74 -2.60 7.28 -5.08
CA GLY A 74 -2.28 8.21 -4.00
C GLY A 74 -2.79 9.62 -4.29
N VAL A 75 -3.35 10.27 -3.26
CA VAL A 75 -3.91 11.63 -3.41
C VAL A 75 -2.77 12.64 -3.51
N ALA A 76 -2.72 13.41 -4.60
CA ALA A 76 -1.64 14.37 -4.90
C ALA A 76 -1.20 15.28 -3.71
N PRO A 77 -2.11 15.82 -2.86
CA PRO A 77 -1.72 16.64 -1.71
C PRO A 77 -0.82 15.91 -0.71
N ILE A 78 -0.94 14.59 -0.56
CA ILE A 78 -0.07 13.79 0.32
C ILE A 78 1.37 13.84 -0.22
N GLY A 79 1.53 13.73 -1.54
CA GLY A 79 2.82 13.78 -2.21
C GLY A 79 3.48 15.16 -2.08
N GLU A 80 2.70 16.23 -2.26
CA GLU A 80 3.16 17.62 -2.22
C GLU A 80 3.52 18.10 -0.81
N GLN A 81 2.81 17.62 0.21
CA GLN A 81 3.01 18.01 1.61
C GLN A 81 4.03 17.11 2.34
N SER A 82 4.44 16.01 1.71
CA SER A 82 5.41 15.09 2.28
C SER A 82 6.76 15.76 2.47
N LEU A 83 7.34 15.61 3.65
CA LEU A 83 8.73 15.99 3.94
C LEU A 83 9.74 14.96 3.39
N ARG A 84 9.25 13.86 2.81
CA ARG A 84 10.06 12.75 2.31
C ARG A 84 10.18 12.81 0.80
N GLU A 85 11.40 12.62 0.32
CA GLU A 85 11.72 12.58 -1.10
C GLU A 85 11.01 11.39 -1.77
N GLN A 86 10.24 11.70 -2.81
CA GLN A 86 9.58 10.67 -3.61
C GLN A 86 10.59 9.99 -4.53
N VAL A 87 10.42 8.68 -4.70
CA VAL A 87 11.21 7.88 -5.64
C VAL A 87 10.60 8.02 -7.03
N THR A 88 11.40 8.49 -7.99
CA THR A 88 11.02 8.53 -9.40
C THR A 88 11.24 7.17 -10.05
N CYS A 89 10.42 6.85 -11.06
CA CYS A 89 10.57 5.62 -11.81
C CYS A 89 11.57 5.75 -12.96
N ASP A 90 12.85 5.78 -12.61
CA ASP A 90 13.95 5.71 -13.57
C ASP A 90 14.48 4.27 -13.72
N TYR A 91 13.59 3.27 -13.66
CA TYR A 91 13.98 1.86 -13.71
C TYR A 91 14.21 1.41 -15.15
N PRO A 92 15.46 1.05 -15.54
CA PRO A 92 15.75 0.54 -16.89
C PRO A 92 15.13 -0.83 -17.15
N GLU A 93 14.63 -1.50 -16.10
CA GLU A 93 14.08 -2.85 -16.14
C GLU A 93 12.56 -2.90 -16.34
N VAL A 94 11.87 -1.75 -16.44
CA VAL A 94 10.42 -1.73 -16.66
C VAL A 94 10.12 -2.28 -18.05
N THR A 95 9.45 -3.43 -18.09
CA THR A 95 9.35 -4.24 -19.31
C THR A 95 8.08 -3.96 -20.12
N SER A 96 7.09 -3.28 -19.54
CA SER A 96 5.83 -2.99 -20.20
C SER A 96 5.37 -1.56 -19.97
N LYS A 97 4.69 -0.98 -20.97
CA LYS A 97 4.09 0.35 -20.86
C LYS A 97 3.11 0.44 -19.70
N LEU A 98 2.30 -0.61 -19.50
CA LEU A 98 1.33 -0.63 -18.41
C LEU A 98 2.01 -0.60 -17.05
N GLU A 99 3.14 -1.31 -16.90
CA GLU A 99 3.95 -1.25 -15.69
C GLU A 99 4.54 0.14 -15.45
N ALA A 100 5.08 0.78 -16.50
CA ALA A 100 5.57 2.15 -16.43
C ALA A 100 4.44 3.11 -16.01
N ASP A 101 3.29 3.01 -16.67
CA ASP A 101 2.15 3.90 -16.46
C ASP A 101 1.67 3.86 -15.01
N TRP A 102 1.47 2.68 -14.40
CA TRP A 102 0.99 2.65 -13.00
C TRP A 102 2.04 3.06 -11.98
N ARG A 103 3.32 2.82 -12.27
CA ARG A 103 4.43 3.23 -11.40
C ARG A 103 4.63 4.74 -11.43
N ASP A 104 4.53 5.37 -12.61
CA ASP A 104 4.66 6.82 -12.79
C ASP A 104 3.50 7.60 -12.19
N ASN A 105 2.30 7.01 -12.16
CA ASN A 105 1.11 7.63 -11.60
C ASN A 105 0.95 7.40 -10.08
N ALA A 106 1.81 6.59 -9.46
CA ALA A 106 1.77 6.33 -8.02
C ALA A 106 2.69 7.28 -7.27
N LEU A 107 2.28 7.67 -6.05
CA LEU A 107 3.24 8.25 -5.11
C LEU A 107 4.15 7.12 -4.62
N ALA A 108 5.45 7.34 -4.58
CA ALA A 108 6.40 6.29 -4.24
C ALA A 108 7.45 6.80 -3.27
N TRP A 109 7.75 6.01 -2.26
CA TRP A 109 8.82 6.28 -1.31
C TRP A 109 9.58 5.00 -1.01
N ALA A 110 10.83 5.14 -0.56
CA ALA A 110 11.52 4.03 0.08
C ALA A 110 10.67 3.51 1.25
N VAL A 111 10.77 2.21 1.53
CA VAL A 111 10.03 1.56 2.63
C VAL A 111 10.07 2.36 3.95
N PRO A 112 11.24 2.77 4.49
CA PRO A 112 11.27 3.52 5.75
C PRO A 112 10.55 4.87 5.65
N ASP A 113 10.73 5.59 4.55
CA ASP A 113 10.14 6.92 4.35
C ASP A 113 8.62 6.84 4.19
N SER A 114 8.11 5.80 3.52
CA SER A 114 6.67 5.55 3.38
C SER A 114 5.98 5.46 4.74
N PHE A 115 6.60 4.78 5.71
CA PHE A 115 6.05 4.68 7.07
C PHE A 115 6.21 5.98 7.85
N GLU A 116 7.20 6.82 7.57
CA GLU A 116 7.28 8.16 8.14
C GLU A 116 6.19 9.08 7.59
N VAL A 117 5.91 9.05 6.28
CA VAL A 117 4.78 9.77 5.68
C VAL A 117 3.47 9.36 6.36
N LEU A 118 3.23 8.04 6.52
CA LEU A 118 2.05 7.54 7.21
C LEU A 118 1.96 8.04 8.67
N LYS A 119 3.08 8.07 9.40
CA LYS A 119 3.11 8.60 10.77
C LYS A 119 2.79 10.08 10.80
N ASP A 120 3.29 10.86 9.86
CA ASP A 120 3.07 12.30 9.81
C ASP A 120 1.62 12.64 9.48
N LEU A 121 1.00 11.90 8.54
CA LEU A 121 -0.44 11.99 8.25
C LEU A 121 -1.31 11.68 9.48
N ILE A 122 -0.96 10.64 10.25
CA ILE A 122 -1.67 10.28 11.48
C ILE A 122 -1.48 11.36 12.57
N ARG A 123 -0.27 11.89 12.72
CA ARG A 123 0.05 12.91 13.75
C ARG A 123 -0.66 14.24 13.49
N ASN A 124 -0.75 14.65 12.23
CA ASN A 124 -1.34 15.93 11.86
C ASN A 124 -2.87 15.88 11.79
N LEU A 125 -3.48 14.70 11.90
CA LEU A 125 -4.93 14.48 11.78
C LEU A 125 -5.53 14.98 10.46
N ASP A 126 -4.69 15.26 9.44
CA ASP A 126 -5.11 15.65 8.08
C ASP A 126 -5.85 14.51 7.36
N SER A 127 -5.72 13.28 7.88
CA SER A 127 -6.46 12.09 7.46
C SER A 127 -6.70 11.22 8.69
N PHE A 128 -7.97 11.11 9.12
CA PHE A 128 -8.34 10.20 10.21
C PHE A 128 -8.46 8.77 9.65
N PRO A 129 -7.87 7.74 10.28
CA PRO A 129 -8.19 6.37 9.97
C PRO A 129 -9.62 6.15 10.42
N THR A 130 -10.49 5.98 9.43
CA THR A 130 -11.91 6.05 9.69
C THR A 130 -12.37 4.88 10.53
N GLY A 131 -11.83 3.70 10.27
CA GLY A 131 -11.71 2.66 11.26
C GLY A 131 -10.83 1.55 10.72
N SER A 132 -10.76 0.43 11.44
CA SER A 132 -10.33 -0.82 10.81
C SER A 132 -11.37 -1.32 9.79
N ARG A 133 -12.61 -0.77 9.81
CA ARG A 133 -13.71 -0.92 8.82
C ARG A 133 -14.77 0.21 8.73
N GLU A 134 -14.73 1.33 9.46
CA GLU A 134 -15.75 2.43 9.33
C GLU A 134 -15.41 3.68 10.17
N VAL A 135 -15.55 4.92 9.63
CA VAL A 135 -15.72 6.18 10.43
C VAL A 135 -17.18 6.49 10.55
N ASN A 136 -17.56 6.92 11.76
CA ASN A 136 -18.83 7.53 12.02
C ASN A 136 -18.66 9.04 12.24
N ASP A 137 -19.25 9.85 11.36
CA ASP A 137 -19.35 11.31 11.48
C ASP A 137 -20.45 11.74 12.46
N ARG A 138 -20.45 11.22 13.70
CA ARG A 138 -21.23 11.87 14.75
C ARG A 138 -20.33 12.42 15.82
N TRP A 139 -19.86 13.63 15.54
CA TRP A 139 -19.62 14.61 16.59
C TRP A 139 -20.94 15.32 16.93
N PRO A 140 -21.45 15.29 18.17
CA PRO A 140 -22.54 16.16 18.57
C PRO A 140 -21.96 17.57 18.68
N ALA A 141 -22.05 18.34 17.59
CA ALA A 141 -22.09 19.79 17.73
C ALA A 141 -23.42 20.11 18.42
N ASN A 142 -23.38 20.23 19.75
CA ASN A 142 -24.33 21.08 20.44
C ASN A 142 -24.16 22.48 19.84
N ASP A 143 -25.19 22.97 19.15
CA ASP A 143 -25.58 24.38 19.08
C ASP A 143 -27.03 24.38 18.58
N THR A 144 -28.06 24.49 19.42
CA THR A 144 -28.56 25.76 19.99
C THR A 144 -28.39 26.96 19.07
N ALA A 145 -29.36 27.15 18.18
CA ALA A 145 -30.03 28.43 17.94
C ALA A 145 -31.50 28.17 17.58
#